data_AF-A0A8C5JQG4-F1
#
_entry.id   AF-A0A8C5JQG4-F1
#
_cell.length_a   1.000
_cell.length_b   1.000
_cell.length_c   1.000
_cell.angle_alpha   90.00
_cell.angle_beta   90.00
_cell.angle_gamma   90.00
#
_symmetry.space_group_name_H-M   'P 1'
#
loop_
_entity.id
_entity.type
_entity.pdbx_description
1 polymer ?
#
loop_
_entity_poly.entity_id
_entity_poly.type
_entity_poly.pdbx_seq_one_letter_code
_entity_poly.pdbx_strand_id
1 'polypeptide(L)'
;MAAAALLFRGAARGPPALAFTRALGSAPPGPVSRGARRAALAAAGTLGGLGLALGLWRRQAALAAAREDEEEKELRQRFMAPPVSGLRELRRRRRELRSRMEVLIMETQAEMCRALADLDPGASFAVDSWERKEGGGGISCVLQDGEVFEKAGVNVSVVSGFLSEEAARQMRSRGKSLKAKDGKLPFCAMGVSSVIHPKNPHVPTMHFNYRYFEIEEADGTKQWWFGGGTDLTPTYLNEEDAVHFHKTLKEACDKHDLKLYPKYKKWCDDYFYIKHRGERRGIGGIFFDDVDSPSKEEVFQFVKSCAKAVVPCYIPIVKKHCHDSFTPEEKLWQQLRRGRYVEFNLVYDRGTKFGLLTPGSRIESILMSLPLTARWEYMHNPPESSKEAEMLEVLRNPKDWVH
;
A
#
# COMPACT_ATOMS: atom_id res chain seq x y z
N MET A 1 -5.13 -0.74 -4.04
CA MET A 1 -5.42 -1.61 -5.19
C MET A 1 -4.18 -2.33 -5.69
N ALA A 2 -3.04 -1.66 -5.96
CA ALA A 2 -1.81 -2.31 -6.46
C ALA A 2 -1.33 -3.51 -5.60
N ALA A 3 -1.42 -3.43 -4.27
CA ALA A 3 -1.07 -4.54 -3.37
C ALA A 3 -2.01 -5.76 -3.47
N ALA A 4 -3.33 -5.55 -3.59
CA ALA A 4 -4.31 -6.63 -3.77
C ALA A 4 -4.35 -7.15 -5.21
N ALA A 5 -3.79 -6.38 -6.14
CA ALA A 5 -3.86 -6.69 -7.56
C ALA A 5 -2.88 -7.78 -8.02
N LEU A 6 -1.79 -7.97 -7.29
CA LEU A 6 -0.76 -8.97 -7.60
C LEU A 6 -1.23 -10.44 -7.49
N LEU A 7 -2.50 -10.68 -7.15
CA LEU A 7 -3.00 -11.97 -6.68
C LEU A 7 -3.70 -12.84 -7.76
N PHE A 8 -3.97 -12.30 -8.95
CA PHE A 8 -4.87 -12.94 -9.94
C PHE A 8 -4.41 -12.69 -11.41
N ARG A 9 -4.53 -13.68 -12.32
CA ARG A 9 -4.09 -13.67 -13.74
C ARG A 9 -5.19 -14.05 -14.76
N GLY A 10 -5.71 -13.10 -15.54
CA GLY A 10 -6.93 -13.22 -16.38
C GLY A 10 -6.99 -14.14 -17.62
N ALA A 11 -8.18 -14.17 -18.25
CA ALA A 11 -8.41 -14.28 -19.71
C ALA A 11 -9.71 -13.55 -20.11
N ALA A 12 -9.60 -12.51 -20.95
CA ALA A 12 -10.70 -11.63 -21.36
C ALA A 12 -11.58 -12.22 -22.47
N ARG A 13 -12.91 -12.13 -22.30
CA ARG A 13 -13.90 -11.89 -23.39
C ARG A 13 -15.08 -11.10 -22.80
N GLY A 14 -15.40 -9.95 -23.40
CA GLY A 14 -16.51 -9.10 -22.96
C GLY A 14 -17.87 -9.55 -23.48
N PRO A 15 -18.97 -9.14 -22.81
CA PRO A 15 -20.27 -9.05 -23.45
C PRO A 15 -20.91 -7.64 -23.30
N PRO A 16 -21.97 -7.35 -24.07
CA PRO A 16 -22.48 -5.99 -24.28
C PRO A 16 -23.44 -5.51 -23.18
N ALA A 17 -23.58 -4.19 -23.15
CA ALA A 17 -24.42 -3.42 -22.25
C ALA A 17 -25.92 -3.64 -22.49
N LEU A 18 -26.70 -3.62 -21.40
CA LEU A 18 -28.12 -3.28 -21.42
C LEU A 18 -28.45 -2.41 -20.20
N ALA A 19 -29.07 -1.27 -20.50
CA ALA A 19 -29.59 -0.29 -19.56
C ALA A 19 -30.90 -0.78 -18.95
N PHE A 20 -31.14 -0.47 -17.67
CA PHE A 20 -32.52 -0.38 -17.16
C PHE A 20 -32.68 0.76 -16.17
N THR A 21 -33.87 1.32 -16.26
CA THR A 21 -34.35 2.62 -15.82
C THR A 21 -34.81 2.64 -14.36
N ARG A 22 -34.75 3.85 -13.81
CA ARG A 22 -35.15 4.28 -12.46
C ARG A 22 -36.67 4.46 -12.38
N ALA A 23 -37.30 3.93 -11.34
CA ALA A 23 -38.62 4.38 -10.88
C ALA A 23 -38.79 4.08 -9.39
N LEU A 24 -38.89 5.12 -8.56
CA LEU A 24 -39.52 5.03 -7.23
C LEU A 24 -40.38 6.27 -7.05
N GLY A 25 -41.69 6.03 -6.94
CA GLY A 25 -42.73 7.01 -6.70
C GLY A 25 -42.89 7.33 -5.22
N SER A 26 -43.37 8.54 -4.97
CA SER A 26 -43.69 9.17 -3.70
C SER A 26 -45.20 9.33 -3.52
N ALA A 27 -45.75 9.10 -2.31
CA ALA A 27 -46.94 9.78 -1.71
C ALA A 27 -47.17 9.26 -0.26
N PRO A 28 -48.09 9.80 0.57
CA PRO A 28 -47.85 10.88 1.55
C PRO A 28 -48.33 10.51 2.99
N PRO A 29 -48.26 11.41 4.01
CA PRO A 29 -48.59 11.07 5.40
C PRO A 29 -50.06 11.39 5.77
N GLY A 30 -50.62 10.60 6.69
CA GLY A 30 -51.93 10.84 7.33
C GLY A 30 -51.79 11.40 8.76
N PRO A 31 -52.76 12.20 9.26
CA PRO A 31 -52.68 12.86 10.56
C PRO A 31 -53.53 12.13 11.63
N VAL A 32 -53.12 12.15 12.90
CA VAL A 32 -54.05 11.90 14.02
C VAL A 32 -53.75 12.78 15.25
N SER A 33 -54.87 13.23 15.80
CA SER A 33 -55.26 14.17 16.84
C SER A 33 -54.56 14.21 18.22
N ARG A 34 -54.82 15.37 18.86
CA ARG A 34 -54.61 15.74 20.27
C ARG A 34 -55.60 15.00 21.21
N GLY A 35 -55.13 14.66 22.41
CA GLY A 35 -55.93 14.31 23.58
C GLY A 35 -55.23 14.78 24.86
N ALA A 36 -55.97 15.42 25.75
CA ALA A 36 -55.47 16.27 26.84
C ALA A 36 -55.68 15.67 28.23
N ARG A 37 -54.78 16.04 29.17
CA ARG A 37 -54.96 16.17 30.65
C ARG A 37 -55.32 14.87 31.42
N ARG A 38 -54.99 14.63 32.69
CA ARG A 38 -54.33 15.31 33.84
C ARG A 38 -54.22 14.20 34.91
N ALA A 39 -53.14 14.13 35.69
CA ALA A 39 -53.19 13.79 37.13
C ALA A 39 -51.80 13.98 37.75
N ALA A 40 -51.80 14.53 38.96
CA ALA A 40 -50.65 15.09 39.65
C ALA A 40 -50.22 14.23 40.86
N LEU A 41 -49.08 14.63 41.45
CA LEU A 41 -48.56 14.34 42.80
C LEU A 41 -47.73 13.07 43.02
N ALA A 42 -46.40 13.23 42.94
CA ALA A 42 -45.42 12.78 43.95
C ALA A 42 -44.04 13.39 43.63
N ALA A 43 -43.79 14.64 44.04
CA ALA A 43 -42.51 15.31 43.80
C ALA A 43 -42.05 16.07 45.05
N ALA A 44 -41.44 15.34 45.99
CA ALA A 44 -40.62 15.95 47.04
C ALA A 44 -39.42 15.07 47.51
N GLY A 45 -39.18 13.92 46.89
CA GLY A 45 -37.98 13.07 47.13
C GLY A 45 -37.19 12.72 45.87
N THR A 46 -37.68 13.08 44.69
CA THR A 46 -37.16 12.63 43.38
C THR A 46 -36.30 13.67 42.65
N LEU A 47 -36.33 14.95 43.07
CA LEU A 47 -35.56 16.02 42.42
C LEU A 47 -34.06 15.96 42.74
N GLY A 48 -33.69 15.58 43.97
CA GLY A 48 -32.28 15.40 44.35
C GLY A 48 -31.62 14.20 43.66
N GLY A 49 -32.34 13.07 43.58
CA GLY A 49 -31.88 11.86 42.90
C GLY A 49 -31.76 12.03 41.38
N LEU A 50 -32.70 12.73 40.73
CA LEU A 50 -32.61 13.06 39.30
C LEU A 50 -31.43 14.00 39.01
N GLY A 51 -31.19 15.01 39.86
CA GLY A 51 -30.07 15.95 39.69
C GLY A 51 -28.70 15.27 39.82
N LEU A 52 -28.56 14.38 40.80
CA LEU A 52 -27.37 13.54 40.97
C LEU A 52 -27.17 12.56 39.80
N ALA A 53 -28.25 11.89 39.35
CA ALA A 53 -28.20 10.97 38.21
C ALA A 53 -27.86 11.70 36.89
N LEU A 54 -28.45 12.88 36.64
CA LEU A 54 -28.09 13.72 35.49
C LEU A 54 -26.64 14.20 35.58
N GLY A 55 -26.17 14.57 36.77
CA GLY A 55 -24.80 15.01 37.01
C GLY A 55 -23.77 13.88 36.77
N LEU A 56 -24.08 12.67 37.25
CA LEU A 56 -23.30 11.46 37.00
C LEU A 56 -23.29 11.09 35.51
N TRP A 57 -24.44 11.12 34.85
CA TRP A 57 -24.57 10.85 33.41
C TRP A 57 -23.79 11.87 32.58
N ARG A 58 -23.91 13.17 32.87
CA ARG A 58 -23.14 14.23 32.20
C ARG A 58 -21.64 14.07 32.43
N ARG A 59 -21.20 13.70 33.64
CA ARG A 59 -19.79 13.38 33.91
C ARG A 59 -19.31 12.16 33.15
N GLN A 60 -20.10 11.09 33.09
CA GLN A 60 -19.75 9.89 32.32
C GLN A 60 -19.69 10.19 30.82
N ALA A 61 -20.63 10.97 30.28
CA ALA A 61 -20.63 11.41 28.89
C ALA A 61 -19.42 12.31 28.57
N ALA A 62 -19.07 13.25 29.46
CA ALA A 62 -17.89 14.10 29.31
C ALA A 62 -16.58 13.31 29.39
N LEU A 63 -16.49 12.32 30.29
CA LEU A 63 -15.34 11.41 30.38
C LEU A 63 -15.23 10.49 29.17
N ALA A 64 -16.36 10.04 28.60
CA ALA A 64 -16.38 9.27 27.37
C ALA A 64 -15.92 10.12 26.17
N ALA A 65 -16.42 11.35 26.04
CA ALA A 65 -15.99 12.29 24.99
C ALA A 65 -14.50 12.64 25.10
N ALA A 66 -13.99 12.94 26.31
CA ALA A 66 -12.58 13.23 26.52
C ALA A 66 -11.67 12.02 26.21
N ARG A 67 -12.15 10.79 26.44
CA ARG A 67 -11.46 9.57 26.02
C ARG A 67 -11.47 9.40 24.51
N GLU A 68 -12.57 9.70 23.84
CA GLU A 68 -12.64 9.67 22.37
C GLU A 68 -11.70 10.71 21.74
N ASP A 69 -11.59 11.92 22.31
CA ASP A 69 -10.67 12.97 21.84
C ASP A 69 -9.19 12.59 21.99
N GLU A 70 -8.78 12.04 23.14
CA GLU A 70 -7.40 11.57 23.35
C GLU A 70 -7.07 10.38 22.43
N GLU A 71 -8.04 9.48 22.20
CA GLU A 71 -7.87 8.37 21.25
C GLU A 71 -7.74 8.85 19.80
N GLU A 72 -8.52 9.84 19.38
CA GLU A 72 -8.41 10.43 18.05
C GLU A 72 -7.05 11.13 17.87
N LYS A 73 -6.54 11.77 18.92
CA LYS A 73 -5.21 12.39 18.95
C LYS A 73 -4.08 11.36 18.85
N GLU A 74 -4.18 10.25 19.59
CA GLU A 74 -3.23 9.13 19.49
C GLU A 74 -3.24 8.51 18.08
N LEU A 75 -4.42 8.40 17.46
CA LEU A 75 -4.56 7.91 16.09
C LEU A 75 -3.93 8.83 15.05
N ARG A 76 -4.16 10.15 15.14
CA ARG A 76 -3.51 11.13 14.25
C ARG A 76 -1.99 11.15 14.42
N GLN A 77 -1.50 10.89 15.63
CA GLN A 77 -0.07 10.74 15.88
C GLN A 77 0.50 9.42 15.35
N ARG A 78 -0.32 8.38 15.17
CA ARG A 78 0.15 7.06 14.72
C ARG A 78 -0.03 6.79 13.23
N PHE A 79 -1.10 7.30 12.63
CA PHE A 79 -1.50 7.01 11.24
C PHE A 79 -1.73 8.29 10.43
N MET A 80 -1.83 8.15 9.10
CA MET A 80 -2.19 9.28 8.22
C MET A 80 -3.69 9.59 8.21
N ALA A 81 -4.53 8.59 8.52
CA ALA A 81 -5.99 8.70 8.61
C ALA A 81 -6.53 7.58 9.52
N PRO A 82 -7.81 7.64 9.95
CA PRO A 82 -8.43 6.56 10.71
C PRO A 82 -8.34 5.19 10.00
N PRO A 83 -8.22 4.07 10.73
CA PRO A 83 -8.09 2.74 10.12
C PRO A 83 -9.27 2.31 9.26
N VAL A 84 -8.97 1.56 8.20
CA VAL A 84 -9.97 1.13 7.20
C VAL A 84 -11.02 0.21 7.82
N SER A 85 -10.61 -0.73 8.68
CA SER A 85 -11.54 -1.61 9.41
C SER A 85 -12.24 -0.93 10.58
N GLY A 86 -11.86 0.30 10.93
CA GLY A 86 -12.33 1.02 12.11
C GLY A 86 -11.62 0.60 13.41
N LEU A 87 -11.42 1.56 14.30
CA LEU A 87 -10.62 1.38 15.52
C LEU A 87 -11.19 0.33 16.49
N ARG A 88 -12.51 0.35 16.69
CA ARG A 88 -13.20 -0.58 17.60
C ARG A 88 -12.98 -2.03 17.18
N GLU A 89 -13.03 -2.29 15.87
CA GLU A 89 -12.84 -3.62 15.32
C GLU A 89 -11.38 -4.08 15.45
N LEU A 90 -10.41 -3.21 15.15
CA LEU A 90 -8.99 -3.51 15.35
C LEU A 90 -8.67 -3.83 16.81
N ARG A 91 -9.28 -3.12 17.78
CA ARG A 91 -9.11 -3.41 19.20
C ARG A 91 -9.71 -4.75 19.59
N ARG A 92 -10.94 -5.02 19.14
CA ARG A 92 -11.65 -6.28 19.40
C ARG A 92 -10.86 -7.48 18.86
N ARG A 93 -10.29 -7.35 17.67
CA ARG A 93 -9.55 -8.40 16.96
C ARG A 93 -8.03 -8.23 17.04
N ARG A 94 -7.50 -7.52 18.04
CA ARG A 94 -6.06 -7.16 18.13
C ARG A 94 -5.07 -8.34 18.07
N ARG A 95 -5.52 -9.56 18.39
CA ARG A 95 -4.71 -10.79 18.32
C ARG A 95 -4.76 -11.46 16.96
N GLU A 96 -5.78 -11.18 16.14
CA GLU A 96 -5.88 -11.69 14.77
C GLU A 96 -4.79 -11.05 13.90
N LEU A 97 -4.20 -11.87 13.03
CA LEU A 97 -3.15 -11.41 12.13
C LEU A 97 -3.62 -10.26 11.22
N ARG A 98 -4.87 -10.31 10.74
CA ARG A 98 -5.45 -9.25 9.92
C ARG A 98 -5.35 -7.88 10.58
N SER A 99 -5.74 -7.78 11.85
CA SER A 99 -5.68 -6.51 12.57
C SER A 99 -4.24 -6.06 12.80
N ARG A 100 -3.32 -6.99 13.08
CA ARG A 100 -1.90 -6.68 13.26
C ARG A 100 -1.23 -6.24 11.97
N MET A 101 -1.59 -6.84 10.86
CA MET A 101 -1.09 -6.49 9.53
C MET A 101 -1.65 -5.15 9.07
N GLU A 102 -2.93 -4.86 9.30
CA GLU A 102 -3.52 -3.55 9.02
C GLU A 102 -2.81 -2.43 9.80
N VAL A 103 -2.53 -2.65 11.09
CA VAL A 103 -1.73 -1.71 11.89
C VAL A 103 -0.34 -1.54 11.29
N LEU A 104 0.37 -2.62 10.96
CA LEU A 104 1.72 -2.56 10.39
C LEU A 104 1.77 -1.72 9.11
N ILE A 105 0.86 -1.97 8.16
CA ILE A 105 0.88 -1.28 6.86
C ILE A 105 0.53 0.21 7.01
N MET A 106 -0.33 0.55 7.97
CA MET A 106 -0.69 1.94 8.26
C MET A 106 0.42 2.68 9.02
N GLU A 107 1.12 2.03 9.95
CA GLU A 107 2.32 2.59 10.59
C GLU A 107 3.40 2.85 9.54
N THR A 108 3.66 1.86 8.67
CA THR A 108 4.64 1.99 7.58
C THR A 108 4.27 3.16 6.65
N GLN A 109 2.98 3.33 6.32
CA GLN A 109 2.53 4.48 5.54
C GLN A 109 2.83 5.81 6.24
N ALA A 110 2.47 5.91 7.52
CA ALA A 110 2.65 7.15 8.28
C ALA A 110 4.12 7.50 8.51
N GLU A 111 4.95 6.52 8.87
CA GLU A 111 6.39 6.68 9.03
C GLU A 111 7.05 7.17 7.74
N MET A 112 6.72 6.54 6.59
CA MET A 112 7.25 6.96 5.29
C MET A 112 6.77 8.35 4.90
N CYS A 113 5.47 8.64 4.99
CA CYS A 113 4.91 9.96 4.64
C CYS A 113 5.54 11.08 5.47
N ARG A 114 5.71 10.88 6.79
CA ARG A 114 6.33 11.87 7.66
C ARG A 114 7.80 12.07 7.32
N ALA A 115 8.55 10.99 7.12
CA ALA A 115 9.95 11.10 6.75
C ALA A 115 10.17 11.81 5.40
N LEU A 116 9.23 11.67 4.46
CA LEU A 116 9.24 12.42 3.20
C LEU A 116 8.86 13.89 3.42
N ALA A 117 7.80 14.17 4.19
CA ALA A 117 7.39 15.55 4.48
C ALA A 117 8.47 16.35 5.23
N ASP A 118 9.21 15.71 6.14
CA ASP A 118 10.32 16.33 6.86
C ASP A 118 11.46 16.78 5.93
N LEU A 119 11.63 16.11 4.78
CA LEU A 119 12.62 16.45 3.75
C LEU A 119 12.12 17.46 2.73
N ASP A 120 10.80 17.67 2.64
CA ASP A 120 10.18 18.54 1.65
C ASP A 120 9.13 19.44 2.33
N PRO A 121 9.56 20.35 3.23
CA PRO A 121 8.65 21.11 4.09
C PRO A 121 7.73 22.07 3.32
N GLY A 122 8.02 22.32 2.03
CA GLY A 122 7.16 23.11 1.14
C GLY A 122 6.00 22.31 0.54
N ALA A 123 6.00 20.98 0.69
CA ALA A 123 5.00 20.09 0.12
C ALA A 123 4.24 19.33 1.21
N SER A 124 2.99 18.95 0.91
CA SER A 124 2.15 18.19 1.83
C SER A 124 1.45 17.05 1.12
N PHE A 125 1.23 15.94 1.84
CA PHE A 125 0.44 14.83 1.31
C PHE A 125 -1.05 15.17 1.26
N ALA A 126 -1.66 15.04 0.09
CA ALA A 126 -3.09 14.87 -0.03
C ALA A 126 -3.47 13.46 0.47
N VAL A 127 -4.27 13.40 1.53
CA VAL A 127 -4.71 12.14 2.16
C VAL A 127 -6.16 11.88 1.78
N ASP A 128 -6.39 10.82 1.00
CA ASP A 128 -7.71 10.42 0.51
C ASP A 128 -8.10 9.04 1.03
N SER A 129 -9.08 9.00 1.94
CA SER A 129 -9.70 7.78 2.44
C SER A 129 -10.91 7.41 1.58
N TRP A 130 -10.94 6.18 1.10
CA TRP A 130 -11.97 5.71 0.18
C TRP A 130 -12.45 4.31 0.53
N GLU A 131 -13.70 4.01 0.13
CA GLU A 131 -14.38 2.75 0.38
C GLU A 131 -14.76 2.04 -0.92
N ARG A 132 -15.01 0.74 -0.84
CA ARG A 132 -15.48 -0.08 -1.95
C ARG A 132 -16.89 -0.59 -1.70
N LYS A 133 -17.72 -0.57 -2.75
CA LYS A 133 -19.04 -1.18 -2.73
C LYS A 133 -18.98 -2.69 -2.44
N GLU A 134 -17.96 -3.38 -2.94
CA GLU A 134 -17.79 -4.82 -2.75
C GLU A 134 -17.19 -5.21 -1.38
N GLY A 135 -16.73 -4.22 -0.59
CA GLY A 135 -16.16 -4.41 0.74
C GLY A 135 -14.71 -3.94 0.88
N GLY A 136 -14.44 -3.31 2.03
CA GLY A 136 -13.15 -2.71 2.35
C GLY A 136 -12.95 -1.32 1.76
N GLY A 137 -11.70 -0.91 1.62
CA GLY A 137 -11.31 0.44 1.22
C GLY A 137 -9.80 0.64 1.21
N GLY A 138 -9.38 1.88 1.37
CA GLY A 138 -7.96 2.24 1.46
C GLY A 138 -7.74 3.71 1.79
N ILE A 139 -6.47 4.04 1.97
CA ILE A 139 -5.98 5.39 2.24
C ILE A 139 -4.88 5.66 1.23
N SER A 140 -5.08 6.65 0.36
CA SER A 140 -4.08 7.09 -0.60
C SER A 140 -3.42 8.36 -0.07
N CYS A 141 -2.10 8.35 0.12
CA CYS A 141 -1.34 9.55 0.43
C CYS A 141 -0.52 9.91 -0.81
N VAL A 142 -0.75 11.09 -1.39
CA VAL A 142 -0.01 11.56 -2.58
C VAL A 142 0.58 12.94 -2.32
N LEU A 143 1.88 13.08 -2.53
CA LEU A 143 2.61 14.34 -2.61
C LEU A 143 3.02 14.53 -4.08
N GLN A 144 2.82 15.73 -4.60
CA GLN A 144 3.17 16.07 -5.98
C GLN A 144 3.73 17.49 -6.04
N ASP A 145 4.63 17.73 -6.98
CA ASP A 145 5.22 19.03 -7.27
C ASP A 145 5.99 19.63 -6.06
N GLY A 146 6.63 18.76 -5.26
CA GLY A 146 7.52 19.17 -4.17
C GLY A 146 8.91 19.57 -4.65
N GLU A 147 9.71 20.16 -3.76
CA GLU A 147 11.07 20.59 -4.07
C GLU A 147 12.05 19.41 -4.11
N VAL A 148 11.86 18.43 -3.22
CA VAL A 148 12.68 17.21 -3.18
C VAL A 148 11.99 16.09 -3.94
N PHE A 149 10.68 15.94 -3.76
CA PHE A 149 9.90 14.88 -4.40
C PHE A 149 8.97 15.45 -5.46
N GLU A 150 9.28 15.15 -6.72
CA GLU A 150 8.41 15.54 -7.84
C GLU A 150 7.06 14.82 -7.75
N LYS A 151 7.07 13.56 -7.33
CA LYS A 151 5.86 12.80 -7.00
C LYS A 151 6.18 11.67 -6.04
N ALA A 152 5.40 11.54 -4.97
CA ALA A 152 5.48 10.42 -4.04
C ALA A 152 4.08 9.94 -3.68
N GLY A 153 3.88 8.63 -3.68
CA GLY A 153 2.65 8.08 -3.14
C GLY A 153 2.90 6.89 -2.24
N VAL A 154 2.10 6.80 -1.18
CA VAL A 154 2.15 5.75 -0.18
C VAL A 154 0.71 5.34 0.10
N ASN A 155 0.31 4.19 -0.43
CA ASN A 155 -1.09 3.77 -0.46
C ASN A 155 -1.30 2.52 0.39
N VAL A 156 -2.29 2.58 1.29
CA VAL A 156 -2.80 1.44 2.03
C VAL A 156 -4.10 0.97 1.38
N SER A 157 -4.32 -0.34 1.36
CA SER A 157 -5.61 -0.92 0.98
C SER A 157 -5.92 -2.10 1.89
N VAL A 158 -7.18 -2.20 2.31
CA VAL A 158 -7.73 -3.33 3.06
C VAL A 158 -9.02 -3.71 2.38
N VAL A 159 -9.00 -4.82 1.65
CA VAL A 159 -10.10 -5.29 0.80
C VAL A 159 -10.60 -6.61 1.35
N SER A 160 -11.91 -6.76 1.39
CA SER A 160 -12.58 -8.01 1.73
C SER A 160 -13.70 -8.27 0.73
N GLY A 161 -14.02 -9.53 0.48
CA GLY A 161 -15.13 -9.89 -0.39
C GLY A 161 -15.14 -11.39 -0.65
N PHE A 162 -15.69 -11.77 -1.80
CA PHE A 162 -15.68 -13.14 -2.29
C PHE A 162 -14.82 -13.23 -3.55
N LEU A 163 -14.01 -14.29 -3.68
CA LEU A 163 -13.26 -14.53 -4.90
C LEU A 163 -14.23 -14.72 -6.07
N SER A 164 -13.93 -14.09 -7.20
CA SER A 164 -14.60 -14.43 -8.46
C SER A 164 -14.20 -15.84 -8.90
N GLU A 165 -15.05 -16.49 -9.71
CA GLU A 165 -14.73 -17.80 -10.28
C GLU A 165 -13.45 -17.78 -11.10
N GLU A 166 -13.22 -16.69 -11.85
CA GLU A 166 -12.01 -16.47 -12.62
C GLU A 166 -10.78 -16.42 -11.70
N ALA A 167 -10.84 -15.64 -10.62
CA ALA A 167 -9.81 -15.56 -9.60
C ALA A 167 -9.51 -16.93 -8.95
N ALA A 168 -10.54 -17.67 -8.58
CA ALA A 168 -10.40 -19.01 -7.99
C ALA A 168 -9.78 -20.01 -8.99
N ARG A 169 -10.18 -19.98 -10.27
CA ARG A 169 -9.62 -20.84 -11.33
C ARG A 169 -8.11 -20.62 -11.50
N GLN A 170 -7.67 -19.38 -11.38
CA GLN A 170 -6.25 -19.01 -11.50
C GLN A 170 -5.43 -19.44 -10.30
N MET A 171 -5.99 -19.36 -9.10
CA MET A 171 -5.34 -19.89 -7.91
C MET A 171 -5.18 -21.41 -8.00
N ARG A 172 -6.19 -22.10 -8.52
CA ARG A 172 -6.12 -23.55 -8.79
C ARG A 172 -5.05 -23.92 -9.81
N SER A 173 -4.90 -23.15 -10.89
CA SER A 173 -3.84 -23.42 -11.89
C SER A 173 -2.42 -23.19 -11.35
N ARG A 174 -2.28 -22.47 -10.22
CA ARG A 174 -1.02 -22.32 -9.46
C ARG A 174 -0.81 -23.40 -8.40
N GLY A 175 -1.65 -24.43 -8.37
CA GLY A 175 -1.55 -25.54 -7.42
C GLY A 175 -2.23 -25.30 -6.07
N LYS A 176 -2.99 -24.22 -5.89
CA LYS A 176 -3.79 -24.01 -4.66
C LYS A 176 -5.10 -24.81 -4.76
N SER A 177 -5.34 -25.71 -3.81
CA SER A 177 -6.59 -26.48 -3.74
C SER A 177 -7.61 -25.71 -2.92
N LEU A 178 -8.63 -25.10 -3.55
CA LEU A 178 -9.59 -24.23 -2.85
C LEU A 178 -10.93 -24.93 -2.61
N LYS A 179 -11.34 -25.10 -1.36
CA LYS A 179 -12.62 -25.68 -0.94
C LYS A 179 -13.64 -24.58 -0.63
N ALA A 180 -14.54 -24.31 -1.57
CA ALA A 180 -15.56 -23.29 -1.44
C ALA A 180 -16.66 -23.69 -0.42
N LYS A 181 -17.11 -22.72 0.37
CA LYS A 181 -18.28 -22.84 1.27
C LYS A 181 -19.50 -22.27 0.55
N ASP A 182 -20.53 -23.08 0.31
CA ASP A 182 -21.75 -22.63 -0.40
C ASP A 182 -21.46 -21.95 -1.75
N GLY A 183 -20.46 -22.46 -2.48
CA GLY A 183 -19.99 -21.89 -3.75
C GLY A 183 -19.22 -20.57 -3.62
N LYS A 184 -18.94 -20.11 -2.39
CA LYS A 184 -18.25 -18.86 -2.11
C LYS A 184 -16.90 -19.10 -1.42
N LEU A 185 -15.96 -18.20 -1.69
CA LEU A 185 -14.63 -18.18 -1.09
C LEU A 185 -14.38 -16.77 -0.52
N PRO A 186 -14.74 -16.53 0.76
CA PRO A 186 -14.44 -15.26 1.42
C PRO A 186 -12.93 -15.02 1.42
N PHE A 187 -12.50 -13.82 1.08
CA PHE A 187 -11.10 -13.44 1.12
C PHE A 187 -10.90 -12.10 1.81
N CYS A 188 -9.67 -11.90 2.27
CA CYS A 188 -9.17 -10.60 2.70
C CYS A 188 -7.77 -10.38 2.11
N ALA A 189 -7.57 -9.21 1.52
CA ALA A 189 -6.31 -8.75 0.97
C ALA A 189 -5.97 -7.39 1.58
N MET A 190 -4.77 -7.24 2.12
CA MET A 190 -4.32 -5.95 2.65
C MET A 190 -2.86 -5.70 2.34
N GLY A 191 -2.48 -4.44 2.17
CA GLY A 191 -1.09 -4.09 1.95
C GLY A 191 -0.82 -2.60 1.86
N VAL A 192 0.45 -2.24 2.07
CA VAL A 192 1.01 -0.94 1.72
C VAL A 192 1.76 -1.08 0.40
N SER A 193 1.66 -0.06 -0.45
CA SER A 193 2.41 0.05 -1.70
C SER A 193 2.83 1.50 -1.91
N SER A 194 4.09 1.71 -2.28
CA SER A 194 4.63 3.05 -2.49
C SER A 194 5.54 3.11 -3.69
N VAL A 195 5.51 4.26 -4.36
CA VAL A 195 6.52 4.68 -5.33
C VAL A 195 6.87 6.13 -5.04
N ILE A 196 8.16 6.43 -5.03
CA ILE A 196 8.70 7.76 -4.73
C ILE A 196 9.63 8.15 -5.87
N HIS A 197 9.31 9.27 -6.53
CA HIS A 197 10.08 9.86 -7.63
C HIS A 197 10.66 11.20 -7.18
N PRO A 198 11.95 11.23 -6.79
CA PRO A 198 12.65 12.48 -6.47
C PRO A 198 12.80 13.39 -7.68
N LYS A 199 12.87 14.69 -7.43
CA LYS A 199 13.10 15.73 -8.46
C LYS A 199 14.55 15.71 -8.95
N ASN A 200 15.52 15.52 -8.05
CA ASN A 200 16.94 15.49 -8.35
C ASN A 200 17.35 14.16 -9.03
N PRO A 201 18.04 14.17 -10.19
CA PRO A 201 18.53 12.95 -10.87
C PRO A 201 19.40 12.05 -10.00
N HIS A 202 20.15 12.63 -9.06
CA HIS A 202 21.08 11.91 -8.19
C HIS A 202 20.40 11.19 -7.02
N VAL A 203 19.11 11.45 -6.79
CA VAL A 203 18.32 10.69 -5.81
C VAL A 203 17.54 9.58 -6.54
N PRO A 204 17.71 8.30 -6.15
CA PRO A 204 17.03 7.19 -6.81
C PRO A 204 15.51 7.20 -6.58
N THR A 205 14.77 6.73 -7.59
CA THR A 205 13.38 6.31 -7.39
C THR A 205 13.36 5.06 -6.51
N MET A 206 12.41 4.96 -5.58
CA MET A 206 12.21 3.75 -4.77
C MET A 206 10.78 3.23 -4.91
N HIS A 207 10.64 1.90 -4.88
CA HIS A 207 9.37 1.22 -4.71
C HIS A 207 9.43 0.28 -3.51
N PHE A 208 8.31 0.18 -2.78
CA PHE A 208 8.10 -0.92 -1.84
C PHE A 208 6.65 -1.37 -1.80
N ASN A 209 6.46 -2.64 -1.47
CA ASN A 209 5.16 -3.25 -1.27
C ASN A 209 5.25 -4.30 -0.16
N TYR A 210 4.29 -4.32 0.76
CA TYR A 210 4.14 -5.42 1.72
C TYR A 210 2.67 -5.75 1.86
N ARG A 211 2.31 -7.02 1.62
CA ARG A 211 0.92 -7.46 1.53
C ARG A 211 0.69 -8.81 2.19
N TYR A 212 -0.54 -8.99 2.65
CA TYR A 212 -1.07 -10.21 3.21
C TYR A 212 -2.37 -10.58 2.50
N PHE A 213 -2.55 -11.87 2.31
CA PHE A 213 -3.77 -12.42 1.76
C PHE A 213 -4.24 -13.62 2.58
N GLU A 214 -5.56 -13.73 2.79
CA GLU A 214 -6.18 -14.94 3.31
C GLU A 214 -7.49 -15.27 2.61
N ILE A 215 -7.76 -16.56 2.46
CA ILE A 215 -9.03 -17.13 2.00
C ILE A 215 -9.56 -18.02 3.11
N GLU A 216 -10.86 -17.89 3.42
CA GLU A 216 -11.55 -18.81 4.31
C GLU A 216 -12.17 -19.97 3.50
N GLU A 217 -11.88 -21.20 3.90
CA GLU A 217 -12.38 -22.41 3.26
C GLU A 217 -13.61 -22.99 3.98
N ALA A 218 -14.27 -23.97 3.35
CA ALA A 218 -15.50 -24.59 3.85
C ALA A 218 -15.41 -25.15 5.27
N ASP A 219 -14.26 -25.70 5.65
CA ASP A 219 -13.98 -26.28 6.96
C ASP A 219 -13.55 -25.24 8.01
N GLY A 220 -13.56 -23.95 7.66
CA GLY A 220 -13.13 -22.84 8.52
C GLY A 220 -11.61 -22.66 8.60
N THR A 221 -10.84 -23.50 7.89
CA THR A 221 -9.40 -23.26 7.74
C THR A 221 -9.13 -22.08 6.82
N LYS A 222 -7.91 -21.55 6.89
CA LYS A 222 -7.50 -20.41 6.07
C LYS A 222 -6.25 -20.74 5.27
N GLN A 223 -6.33 -20.59 3.96
CA GLN A 223 -5.13 -20.45 3.14
C GLN A 223 -4.67 -19.01 3.18
N TRP A 224 -3.37 -18.80 3.31
CA TRP A 224 -2.80 -17.47 3.48
C TRP A 224 -1.41 -17.43 2.90
N TRP A 225 -0.97 -16.24 2.53
CA TRP A 225 0.41 -15.99 2.15
C TRP A 225 0.72 -14.50 2.27
N PHE A 226 2.02 -14.21 2.35
CA PHE A 226 2.55 -12.87 2.23
C PHE A 226 3.25 -12.69 0.89
N GLY A 227 3.33 -11.44 0.48
CA GLY A 227 4.19 -11.01 -0.60
C GLY A 227 4.70 -9.61 -0.31
N GLY A 228 5.76 -9.22 -1.01
CA GLY A 228 6.32 -7.89 -0.84
C GLY A 228 7.69 -7.74 -1.43
N GLY A 229 8.32 -6.63 -1.09
CA GLY A 229 9.62 -6.26 -1.58
C GLY A 229 9.88 -4.77 -1.44
N THR A 230 11.16 -4.42 -1.55
CA THR A 230 11.64 -3.05 -1.61
C THR A 230 12.77 -3.04 -2.62
N ASP A 231 12.72 -2.14 -3.60
CA ASP A 231 13.69 -2.06 -4.69
C ASP A 231 14.02 -0.61 -5.06
N LEU A 232 15.24 -0.43 -5.58
CA LEU A 232 15.82 0.87 -5.87
C LEU A 232 16.11 1.04 -7.37
N THR A 233 15.69 2.18 -7.91
CA THR A 233 15.84 2.56 -9.32
C THR A 233 16.63 3.88 -9.45
N PRO A 234 17.96 3.83 -9.36
CA PRO A 234 18.81 4.99 -9.57
C PRO A 234 18.83 5.45 -11.04
N THR A 235 19.04 6.75 -11.22
CA THR A 235 19.36 7.36 -12.53
C THR A 235 20.83 7.15 -12.89
N TYR A 236 21.70 7.32 -11.90
CA TYR A 236 23.14 7.15 -11.95
C TYR A 236 23.60 6.19 -10.86
N LEU A 237 24.60 5.39 -11.15
CA LEU A 237 25.14 4.47 -10.16
C LEU A 237 25.88 5.23 -9.06
N ASN A 238 25.55 4.92 -7.81
CA ASN A 238 26.34 5.23 -6.64
C ASN A 238 26.53 3.93 -5.86
N GLU A 239 27.77 3.43 -5.78
CA GLU A 239 28.06 2.15 -5.14
C GLU A 239 27.80 2.17 -3.64
N GLU A 240 28.11 3.28 -2.94
CA GLU A 240 27.86 3.40 -1.50
C GLU A 240 26.37 3.33 -1.18
N ASP A 241 25.54 3.98 -2.00
CA ASP A 241 24.09 3.98 -1.82
C ASP A 241 23.49 2.60 -2.12
N ALA A 242 24.01 1.93 -3.16
CA ALA A 242 23.63 0.57 -3.48
C ALA A 242 23.96 -0.39 -2.33
N VAL A 243 25.18 -0.29 -1.77
CA VAL A 243 25.63 -1.07 -0.60
C VAL A 243 24.75 -0.75 0.61
N HIS A 244 24.53 0.54 0.94
CA HIS A 244 23.70 0.96 2.07
C HIS A 244 22.29 0.37 1.99
N PHE A 245 21.66 0.53 0.83
CA PHE A 245 20.31 0.03 0.58
C PHE A 245 20.22 -1.49 0.77
N HIS A 246 21.09 -2.24 0.08
CA HIS A 246 21.10 -3.69 0.11
C HIS A 246 21.53 -4.26 1.46
N LYS A 247 22.49 -3.64 2.14
CA LYS A 247 22.91 -4.02 3.50
C LYS A 247 21.75 -3.90 4.49
N THR A 248 21.02 -2.80 4.45
CA THR A 248 19.88 -2.56 5.35
C THR A 248 18.79 -3.61 5.15
N LEU A 249 18.50 -3.99 3.90
CA LEU A 249 17.54 -5.05 3.58
C LEU A 249 18.06 -6.43 4.02
N LYS A 250 19.35 -6.72 3.80
CA LYS A 250 19.99 -7.97 4.25
C LYS A 250 19.92 -8.12 5.76
N GLU A 251 20.25 -7.08 6.53
CA GLU A 251 20.14 -7.08 7.99
C GLU A 251 18.70 -7.31 8.48
N ALA A 252 17.69 -6.88 7.72
CA ALA A 252 16.29 -7.19 8.03
C ALA A 252 15.94 -8.66 7.77
N CYS A 253 16.43 -9.24 6.67
CA CYS A 253 16.26 -10.65 6.32
C CYS A 253 17.01 -11.59 7.28
N ASP A 254 18.27 -11.27 7.60
CA ASP A 254 19.20 -12.11 8.37
C ASP A 254 18.73 -12.35 9.82
N LYS A 255 17.82 -11.50 10.33
CA LYS A 255 17.13 -11.69 11.61
C LYS A 255 16.20 -12.91 11.63
N HIS A 256 15.84 -13.44 10.45
CA HIS A 256 14.88 -14.54 10.31
C HIS A 256 15.53 -15.79 9.72
N ASP A 257 16.28 -15.64 8.62
CA ASP A 257 17.13 -16.70 8.04
C ASP A 257 18.10 -16.07 7.01
N LEU A 258 19.38 -16.42 7.12
CA LEU A 258 20.46 -15.94 6.24
C LEU A 258 20.25 -16.28 4.75
N LYS A 259 19.40 -17.25 4.44
CA LYS A 259 19.06 -17.65 3.06
C LYS A 259 18.03 -16.73 2.41
N LEU A 260 17.31 -15.91 3.18
CA LEU A 260 16.22 -15.09 2.66
C LEU A 260 16.71 -13.98 1.75
N TYR A 261 17.75 -13.24 2.15
CA TYR A 261 18.26 -12.14 1.33
C TYR A 261 18.79 -12.63 -0.03
N PRO A 262 19.69 -13.63 -0.11
CA PRO A 262 20.16 -14.13 -1.41
C PRO A 262 19.02 -14.62 -2.32
N LYS A 263 18.05 -15.33 -1.75
CA LYS A 263 16.86 -15.81 -2.48
C LYS A 263 16.02 -14.67 -3.03
N TYR A 264 15.67 -13.70 -2.18
CA TYR A 264 14.76 -12.63 -2.55
C TYR A 264 15.43 -11.50 -3.34
N LYS A 265 16.75 -11.32 -3.21
CA LYS A 265 17.55 -10.47 -4.07
C LYS A 265 17.57 -10.99 -5.49
N LYS A 266 17.89 -12.28 -5.66
CA LYS A 266 17.85 -12.92 -6.99
C LYS A 266 16.44 -12.82 -7.61
N TRP A 267 15.40 -13.07 -6.83
CA TRP A 267 14.03 -12.94 -7.33
C TRP A 267 13.70 -11.49 -7.74
N CYS A 268 14.20 -10.50 -7.01
CA CYS A 268 14.06 -9.09 -7.39
C CYS A 268 14.72 -8.80 -8.75
N ASP A 269 15.93 -9.29 -8.97
CA ASP A 269 16.67 -9.14 -10.24
C ASP A 269 15.94 -9.80 -11.42
N ASP A 270 15.30 -10.96 -11.18
CA ASP A 270 14.53 -11.69 -12.18
C ASP A 270 13.16 -11.03 -12.46
N TYR A 271 12.51 -10.46 -11.43
CA TYR A 271 11.16 -9.91 -11.53
C TYR A 271 11.12 -8.58 -12.27
N PHE A 272 12.04 -7.67 -11.96
CA PHE A 272 12.07 -6.32 -12.52
C PHE A 272 12.83 -6.22 -13.86
N TYR A 273 12.79 -7.29 -14.65
CA TYR A 273 13.46 -7.38 -15.94
C TYR A 273 12.57 -6.89 -17.10
N ILE A 274 13.04 -5.89 -17.84
CA ILE A 274 12.38 -5.31 -19.01
C ILE A 274 12.81 -6.13 -20.23
N LYS A 275 12.08 -7.21 -20.51
CA LYS A 275 12.46 -8.22 -21.52
C LYS A 275 12.80 -7.63 -22.89
N HIS A 276 12.04 -6.64 -23.35
CA HIS A 276 12.26 -6.04 -24.67
C HIS A 276 13.43 -5.04 -24.72
N ARG A 277 14.03 -4.69 -23.58
CA ARG A 277 15.22 -3.82 -23.47
C ARG A 277 16.49 -4.57 -23.08
N GLY A 278 16.36 -5.80 -22.56
CA GLY A 278 17.50 -6.56 -22.08
C GLY A 278 18.10 -6.03 -20.78
N GLU A 279 17.36 -5.24 -19.99
CA GLU A 279 17.85 -4.56 -18.79
C GLU A 279 16.84 -4.67 -17.64
N ARG A 280 17.30 -4.50 -16.39
CA ARG A 280 16.42 -4.37 -15.22
C ARG A 280 15.97 -2.93 -15.08
N ARG A 281 14.84 -2.74 -14.37
CA ARG A 281 14.31 -1.42 -14.04
C ARG A 281 15.31 -0.60 -13.21
N GLY A 282 15.96 -1.25 -12.25
CA GLY A 282 16.88 -0.67 -11.28
C GLY A 282 17.90 -1.69 -10.76
N ILE A 283 18.55 -1.39 -9.64
CA ILE A 283 19.61 -2.21 -9.04
C ILE A 283 19.08 -3.28 -8.06
N GLY A 284 17.79 -3.58 -8.15
CA GLY A 284 17.12 -4.61 -7.35
C GLY A 284 16.89 -4.19 -5.90
N GLY A 285 16.89 -5.19 -5.03
CA GLY A 285 16.51 -5.08 -3.63
C GLY A 285 16.06 -6.45 -3.14
N ILE A 286 14.86 -6.56 -2.55
CA ILE A 286 14.23 -7.85 -2.25
C ILE A 286 12.85 -7.94 -2.91
N PHE A 287 12.49 -9.12 -3.41
CA PHE A 287 11.15 -9.43 -3.89
C PHE A 287 10.74 -10.84 -3.46
N PHE A 288 9.50 -10.97 -2.97
CA PHE A 288 8.92 -12.24 -2.59
C PHE A 288 7.41 -12.27 -2.83
N ASP A 289 6.91 -13.47 -3.12
CA ASP A 289 5.50 -13.74 -3.35
C ASP A 289 5.19 -15.16 -2.88
N ASP A 290 3.92 -15.47 -2.62
CA ASP A 290 3.46 -16.77 -2.12
C ASP A 290 4.21 -17.30 -0.89
N VAL A 291 4.61 -16.44 0.05
CA VAL A 291 5.32 -16.87 1.28
C VAL A 291 4.28 -17.29 2.33
N ASP A 292 4.14 -18.61 2.52
CA ASP A 292 3.15 -19.24 3.41
C ASP A 292 3.76 -20.21 4.45
N SER A 293 5.08 -20.18 4.62
CA SER A 293 5.87 -21.04 5.52
C SER A 293 7.05 -20.26 6.14
N PRO A 294 7.59 -20.66 7.30
CA PRO A 294 7.25 -21.86 8.10
C PRO A 294 5.95 -21.74 8.89
N SER A 295 5.63 -20.55 9.41
CA SER A 295 4.35 -20.28 10.08
C SER A 295 3.89 -18.85 9.83
N LYS A 296 2.59 -18.61 10.04
CA LYS A 296 1.97 -17.29 9.82
C LYS A 296 2.60 -16.20 10.67
N GLU A 297 2.98 -16.55 11.90
CA GLU A 297 3.61 -15.59 12.83
C GLU A 297 5.04 -15.26 12.42
N GLU A 298 5.84 -16.27 12.07
CA GLU A 298 7.24 -16.07 11.65
C GLU A 298 7.32 -15.25 10.37
N VAL A 299 6.49 -15.56 9.36
CA VAL A 299 6.44 -14.78 8.12
C VAL A 299 5.98 -13.34 8.38
N PHE A 300 5.04 -13.14 9.32
CA PHE A 300 4.65 -11.79 9.72
C PHE A 300 5.80 -10.99 10.37
N GLN A 301 6.60 -11.61 11.24
CA GLN A 301 7.77 -10.95 11.83
C GLN A 301 8.83 -10.61 10.79
N PHE A 302 9.01 -11.49 9.79
CA PHE A 302 9.85 -11.22 8.62
C PHE A 302 9.36 -9.99 7.85
N VAL A 303 8.09 -9.98 7.44
CA VAL A 303 7.48 -8.86 6.71
C VAL A 303 7.55 -7.56 7.53
N LYS A 304 7.31 -7.62 8.84
CA LYS A 304 7.45 -6.49 9.75
C LYS A 304 8.87 -5.94 9.78
N SER A 305 9.88 -6.81 9.78
CA SER A 305 11.29 -6.39 9.76
C SER A 305 11.65 -5.69 8.46
N CYS A 306 11.18 -6.22 7.32
CA CYS A 306 11.39 -5.62 6.01
C CYS A 306 10.65 -4.28 5.87
N ALA A 307 9.40 -4.17 6.35
CA ALA A 307 8.64 -2.91 6.35
C ALA A 307 9.35 -1.82 7.17
N LYS A 308 9.90 -2.18 8.34
CA LYS A 308 10.69 -1.26 9.18
C LYS A 308 12.04 -0.87 8.58
N ALA A 309 12.54 -1.61 7.60
CA ALA A 309 13.79 -1.32 6.91
C ALA A 309 13.64 -0.25 5.83
N VAL A 310 12.41 0.06 5.38
CA VAL A 310 12.14 0.97 4.26
C VAL A 310 12.66 2.39 4.50
N VAL A 311 12.35 2.98 5.65
CA VAL A 311 12.82 4.33 6.01
C VAL A 311 14.35 4.37 6.11
N PRO A 312 15.02 3.52 6.92
CA PRO A 312 16.47 3.58 7.05
C PRO A 312 17.24 3.19 5.78
N CYS A 313 16.68 2.36 4.88
CA CYS A 313 17.37 2.02 3.64
C CYS A 313 17.35 3.14 2.60
N TYR A 314 16.39 4.09 2.70
CA TYR A 314 16.18 5.10 1.65
C TYR A 314 16.41 6.55 2.08
N ILE A 315 15.87 6.94 3.24
CA ILE A 315 15.94 8.35 3.69
C ILE A 315 17.36 8.89 3.80
N PRO A 316 18.37 8.12 4.28
CA PRO A 316 19.76 8.58 4.26
C PRO A 316 20.29 8.90 2.86
N ILE A 317 19.90 8.11 1.84
CA ILE A 317 20.29 8.33 0.44
C ILE A 317 19.67 9.64 -0.06
N VAL A 318 18.38 9.88 0.22
CA VAL A 318 17.72 11.14 -0.17
C VAL A 318 18.41 12.34 0.48
N LYS A 319 18.67 12.29 1.79
CA LYS A 319 19.35 13.37 2.54
C LYS A 319 20.72 13.69 1.96
N LYS A 320 21.45 12.67 1.50
CA LYS A 320 22.79 12.82 0.93
C LYS A 320 22.76 13.54 -0.42
N HIS A 321 21.74 13.28 -1.25
CA HIS A 321 21.74 13.66 -2.66
C HIS A 321 20.68 14.69 -3.07
N CYS A 322 19.71 15.05 -2.21
CA CYS A 322 18.61 15.93 -2.61
C CYS A 322 19.04 17.34 -3.01
N HIS A 323 20.21 17.79 -2.55
CA HIS A 323 20.78 19.11 -2.85
C HIS A 323 21.97 19.07 -3.82
N ASP A 324 22.27 17.91 -4.41
CA ASP A 324 23.35 17.80 -5.39
C ASP A 324 23.04 18.65 -6.62
N SER A 325 24.05 19.36 -7.13
CA SER A 325 23.90 20.08 -8.40
C SER A 325 23.76 19.08 -9.54
N PHE A 326 22.87 19.37 -10.49
CA PHE A 326 22.70 18.55 -11.68
C PHE A 326 22.60 19.38 -12.95
N THR A 327 23.03 18.81 -14.08
CA THR A 327 22.96 19.49 -15.38
C THR A 327 21.63 19.19 -16.11
N PRO A 328 21.26 20.00 -17.13
CA PRO A 328 20.12 19.69 -17.98
C PRO A 328 20.19 18.30 -18.64
N GLU A 329 21.39 17.84 -18.99
CA GLU A 329 21.65 16.53 -19.58
C GLU A 329 21.36 15.41 -18.58
N GLU A 330 21.78 15.58 -17.31
CA GLU A 330 21.49 14.62 -16.24
C GLU A 330 19.99 14.53 -15.96
N LYS A 331 19.29 15.67 -16.02
CA LYS A 331 17.82 15.71 -15.91
C LYS A 331 17.16 15.03 -17.10
N LEU A 332 17.67 15.20 -18.32
CA LEU A 332 17.17 14.52 -19.52
C LEU A 332 17.36 13.00 -19.42
N TRP A 333 18.51 12.55 -18.94
CA TRP A 333 18.76 11.13 -18.68
C TRP A 333 17.79 10.56 -17.64
N GLN A 334 17.51 11.30 -16.55
CA GLN A 334 16.48 10.92 -15.58
C GLN A 334 15.11 10.68 -16.27
N GLN A 335 14.72 11.52 -17.21
CA GLN A 335 13.46 11.37 -17.95
C GLN A 335 13.43 10.10 -18.80
N LEU A 336 14.56 9.75 -19.44
CA LEU A 336 14.70 8.50 -20.20
C LEU A 336 14.62 7.27 -19.29
N ARG A 337 15.29 7.30 -18.13
CA ARG A 337 15.21 6.24 -17.11
C ARG A 337 13.80 6.09 -16.55
N ARG A 338 13.09 7.19 -16.32
CA ARG A 338 11.66 7.17 -15.93
C ARG A 338 10.76 6.61 -17.03
N GLY A 339 11.09 6.82 -18.30
CA GLY A 339 10.44 6.13 -19.42
C GLY A 339 10.51 4.61 -19.29
N ARG A 340 11.67 4.06 -18.88
CA ARG A 340 11.82 2.62 -18.58
C ARG A 340 10.99 2.16 -17.39
N TYR A 341 10.85 3.00 -16.37
CA TYR A 341 9.98 2.72 -15.22
C TYR A 341 8.51 2.58 -15.66
N VAL A 342 8.05 3.49 -16.52
CA VAL A 342 6.70 3.43 -17.12
C VAL A 342 6.53 2.21 -18.02
N GLU A 343 7.50 1.90 -18.86
CA GLU A 343 7.49 0.68 -19.70
C GLU A 343 7.30 -0.58 -18.86
N PHE A 344 8.03 -0.71 -17.75
CA PHE A 344 7.86 -1.86 -16.86
C PHE A 344 6.46 -1.91 -16.25
N ASN A 345 5.99 -0.81 -15.66
CA ASN A 345 4.71 -0.80 -14.94
C ASN A 345 3.52 -1.08 -15.86
N LEU A 346 3.52 -0.57 -17.10
CA LEU A 346 2.40 -0.74 -18.01
C LEU A 346 2.43 -2.09 -18.76
N VAL A 347 3.62 -2.64 -19.03
CA VAL A 347 3.76 -3.86 -19.84
C VAL A 347 3.88 -5.12 -19.00
N TYR A 348 4.68 -5.09 -17.93
CA TYR A 348 5.10 -6.27 -17.19
C TYR A 348 4.58 -6.35 -15.76
N ASP A 349 4.37 -5.22 -15.09
CA ASP A 349 3.98 -5.25 -13.70
C ASP A 349 2.60 -5.90 -13.51
N ARG A 350 2.60 -7.00 -12.77
CA ARG A 350 1.41 -7.82 -12.51
C ARG A 350 0.38 -7.04 -11.70
N GLY A 351 0.83 -6.25 -10.73
CA GLY A 351 -0.06 -5.45 -9.87
C GLY A 351 -0.80 -4.36 -10.64
N THR A 352 -0.08 -3.61 -11.47
CA THR A 352 -0.67 -2.56 -12.30
C THR A 352 -1.68 -3.15 -13.29
N LYS A 353 -1.28 -4.17 -14.06
CA LYS A 353 -2.15 -4.78 -15.07
C LYS A 353 -3.44 -5.34 -14.47
N PHE A 354 -3.37 -6.09 -13.38
CA PHE A 354 -4.58 -6.63 -12.76
C PHE A 354 -5.44 -5.54 -12.13
N GLY A 355 -4.84 -4.54 -11.49
CA GLY A 355 -5.59 -3.43 -10.89
C GLY A 355 -6.43 -2.71 -11.93
N LEU A 356 -5.87 -2.45 -13.12
CA LEU A 356 -6.59 -1.81 -14.22
C LEU A 356 -7.70 -2.70 -14.82
N LEU A 357 -7.52 -4.02 -14.79
CA LEU A 357 -8.52 -4.98 -15.29
C LEU A 357 -9.63 -5.32 -14.29
N THR A 358 -9.46 -4.95 -13.02
CA THR A 358 -10.42 -5.29 -11.96
C THR A 358 -11.50 -4.22 -11.84
N PRO A 359 -12.79 -4.56 -12.08
CA PRO A 359 -13.89 -3.61 -11.94
C PRO A 359 -13.95 -3.01 -10.53
N GLY A 360 -14.30 -1.73 -10.44
CA GLY A 360 -14.40 -1.01 -9.17
C GLY A 360 -13.05 -0.66 -8.53
N SER A 361 -11.94 -0.88 -9.24
CA SER A 361 -10.62 -0.45 -8.78
C SER A 361 -10.43 1.05 -8.87
N ARG A 362 -9.85 1.65 -7.83
CA ARG A 362 -9.46 3.06 -7.83
C ARG A 362 -8.24 3.26 -8.72
N ILE A 363 -8.47 3.65 -9.97
CA ILE A 363 -7.45 3.82 -11.02
C ILE A 363 -6.34 4.78 -10.58
N GLU A 364 -6.69 5.91 -9.95
CA GLU A 364 -5.72 6.88 -9.42
C GLU A 364 -4.75 6.27 -8.39
N SER A 365 -5.21 5.26 -7.63
CA SER A 365 -4.33 4.57 -6.66
C SER A 365 -3.36 3.60 -7.32
N ILE A 366 -3.69 3.13 -8.53
CA ILE A 366 -2.87 2.20 -9.33
C ILE A 366 -1.83 3.00 -10.11
N LEU A 367 -2.26 4.07 -10.78
CA LEU A 367 -1.42 4.92 -11.61
C LEU A 367 -0.59 5.94 -10.79
N MET A 368 -0.77 5.98 -9.47
CA MET A 368 0.14 6.68 -8.55
C MET A 368 1.61 6.34 -8.81
N SER A 369 1.89 5.10 -9.24
CA SER A 369 3.23 4.61 -9.55
C SER A 369 3.91 5.27 -10.76
N LEU A 370 3.18 6.03 -11.57
CA LEU A 370 3.76 6.71 -12.73
C LEU A 370 4.40 8.03 -12.30
N PRO A 371 5.60 8.37 -12.80
CA PRO A 371 6.25 9.66 -12.54
C PRO A 371 5.43 10.82 -13.11
N LEU A 372 5.69 12.04 -12.64
CA LEU A 372 5.03 13.23 -13.19
C LEU A 372 5.44 13.46 -14.65
N THR A 373 6.72 13.23 -14.97
CA THR A 373 7.28 13.34 -16.31
C THR A 373 8.15 12.13 -16.67
N ALA A 374 8.16 11.79 -17.96
CA ALA A 374 9.00 10.76 -18.55
C ALA A 374 9.27 11.10 -20.03
N ARG A 375 10.31 10.51 -20.61
CA ARG A 375 10.72 10.76 -22.00
C ARG A 375 11.08 9.46 -22.74
N TRP A 376 10.81 9.46 -24.04
CA TRP A 376 11.27 8.44 -24.99
C TRP A 376 11.94 9.12 -26.18
N GLU A 377 13.13 8.66 -26.52
CA GLU A 377 13.87 9.12 -27.69
C GLU A 377 14.20 7.95 -28.60
N TYR A 378 14.10 8.18 -29.90
CA TYR A 378 14.38 7.17 -30.91
C TYR A 378 15.89 6.88 -30.96
N MET A 379 16.27 5.61 -30.78
CA MET A 379 17.66 5.14 -30.90
C MET A 379 18.69 5.87 -30.02
N HIS A 380 18.26 6.45 -28.89
CA HIS A 380 19.18 7.08 -27.94
C HIS A 380 20.13 6.04 -27.32
N ASN A 381 21.44 6.24 -27.52
CA ASN A 381 22.50 5.49 -26.86
C ASN A 381 23.46 6.49 -26.18
N PRO A 382 23.76 6.33 -24.88
CA PRO A 382 24.75 7.18 -24.22
C PRO A 382 26.17 6.87 -24.72
N PRO A 383 27.12 7.83 -24.61
CA PRO A 383 28.53 7.57 -24.90
C PRO A 383 29.10 6.45 -24.02
N GLU A 384 29.96 5.59 -24.58
CA GLU A 384 30.45 4.39 -23.88
C GLU A 384 31.22 4.68 -22.59
N SER A 385 31.91 5.81 -22.50
CA SER A 385 32.68 6.23 -21.33
C SER A 385 31.88 7.05 -20.30
N SER A 386 30.55 7.12 -20.44
CA SER A 386 29.70 7.97 -19.61
C SER A 386 29.11 7.23 -18.41
N LYS A 387 28.66 7.98 -17.39
CA LYS A 387 27.98 7.41 -16.22
C LYS A 387 26.64 6.73 -16.58
N GLU A 388 26.00 7.20 -17.64
CA GLU A 388 24.79 6.59 -18.20
C GLU A 388 25.08 5.18 -18.75
N ALA A 389 26.21 5.00 -19.45
CA ALA A 389 26.63 3.69 -19.95
C ALA A 389 26.99 2.74 -18.80
N GLU A 390 27.68 3.22 -17.77
CA GLU A 390 27.96 2.47 -16.54
C GLU A 390 26.65 1.99 -15.87
N MET A 391 25.67 2.88 -15.75
CA MET A 391 24.36 2.53 -15.21
C MET A 391 23.69 1.43 -16.05
N LEU A 392 23.68 1.56 -17.38
CA LEU A 392 23.09 0.53 -18.26
C LEU A 392 23.78 -0.82 -18.13
N GLU A 393 25.10 -0.85 -17.94
CA GLU A 393 25.85 -2.10 -17.77
C GLU A 393 25.40 -2.86 -16.53
N VAL A 394 25.25 -2.18 -15.40
CA VAL A 394 24.74 -2.78 -14.16
C VAL A 394 23.29 -3.27 -14.31
N LEU A 395 22.46 -2.57 -15.10
CA LEU A 395 21.09 -3.00 -15.35
C LEU A 395 21.01 -4.23 -16.28
N ARG A 396 21.97 -4.40 -17.19
CA ARG A 396 22.09 -5.60 -18.03
C ARG A 396 22.74 -6.77 -17.30
N ASN A 397 23.60 -6.48 -16.33
CA ASN A 397 24.38 -7.46 -15.58
C ASN A 397 24.33 -7.14 -14.07
N PRO A 398 23.32 -7.65 -13.32
CA PRO A 398 23.13 -7.34 -11.91
C PRO A 398 24.32 -7.84 -11.12
N LYS A 399 24.78 -7.01 -10.19
CA LYS A 399 25.89 -7.31 -9.31
C LYS A 399 25.38 -7.70 -7.93
N ASP A 400 26.26 -8.33 -7.14
CA ASP A 400 26.03 -8.48 -5.71
C ASP A 400 26.60 -7.25 -4.99
N TRP A 401 25.76 -6.60 -4.20
CA TRP A 401 26.12 -5.36 -3.49
C TRP A 401 26.62 -5.61 -2.08
N VAL A 402 26.24 -6.75 -1.49
CA VAL A 402 26.62 -7.16 -0.13
C VAL A 402 26.74 -8.67 -0.09
N HIS A 403 27.61 -9.17 0.79
CA HIS A 403 27.87 -10.60 0.98
C HIS A 403 27.38 -11.08 2.36
#